data_AF-X0Y5J1-F1
#
_entry.id   AF-X0Y5J1-F1
#
_cell.length_a   1.000
_cell.length_b   1.000
_cell.length_c   1.000
_cell.angle_alpha   90.00
_cell.angle_beta   90.00
_cell.angle_gamma   90.00
#
_symmetry.space_group_name_H-M   'P 1'
#
loop_
_entity.id
_entity.type
_entity.pdbx_description
1 polymer ?
#
loop_
_entity_poly.entity_id
_entity_poly.type
_entity_poly.pdbx_seq_one_letter_code
_entity_poly.pdbx_strand_id
1 'polypeptide(L)'
;GFRMEESQNKDELVSDFNEAKNQIMRLGNLWNQFSSSMISGNFMGDKGANWILDNVFGELSTDAEKQDKEKDDKDEKYETKIKKINGLIAKHKDNDKKIYSIMRFKEKILRRLQDDAGKGARYSYADDDMM
;
A
#
# COMPACT_ATOMS: atom_id res chain seq x y z
N GLY A 1 11.81 10.37 -52.38
CA GLY A 1 12.01 9.13 -51.63
C GLY A 1 11.80 9.43 -50.17
N PHE A 2 10.81 8.80 -49.55
CA PHE A 2 10.58 8.84 -48.10
C PHE A 2 11.71 8.08 -47.40
N ARG A 3 12.23 8.63 -46.29
CA ARG A 3 12.98 7.86 -45.29
C ARG A 3 12.51 8.35 -43.92
N MET A 4 11.60 7.57 -43.33
CA MET A 4 11.32 7.61 -41.91
C MET A 4 12.51 6.97 -41.22
N GLU A 5 13.14 7.68 -40.29
CA GLU A 5 13.97 7.03 -39.27
C GLU A 5 13.10 6.84 -38.04
N GLU A 6 12.68 5.58 -37.87
CA GLU A 6 12.07 5.05 -36.67
C GLU A 6 13.09 5.13 -35.53
N SER A 7 13.01 6.17 -34.69
CA SER A 7 13.65 6.12 -33.38
C SER A 7 12.82 5.18 -32.51
N GLN A 8 13.20 3.91 -32.54
CA GLN A 8 12.67 2.84 -31.71
C GLN A 8 12.60 3.31 -30.25
N ASN A 9 11.40 3.28 -29.69
CA ASN A 9 11.16 3.35 -28.24
C ASN A 9 12.04 2.29 -27.58
N LYS A 10 13.09 2.73 -26.89
CA LYS A 10 13.70 1.93 -25.83
C LYS A 10 12.69 1.92 -24.70
N ASP A 11 11.77 0.97 -24.75
CA ASP A 11 11.05 0.55 -23.56
C ASP A 11 12.13 0.08 -22.58
N GLU A 12 12.52 0.97 -21.67
CA GLU A 12 13.36 0.66 -20.54
C GLU A 12 12.65 -0.45 -19.76
N LEU A 13 13.10 -1.68 -19.99
CA LEU A 13 12.82 -2.83 -19.16
C LEU A 13 13.34 -2.51 -17.75
N VAL A 14 12.55 -1.77 -16.98
CA VAL A 14 12.67 -1.72 -15.53
C VAL A 14 12.42 -3.14 -15.07
N SER A 15 13.51 -3.88 -14.88
CA SER A 15 13.50 -5.26 -14.38
C SER A 15 12.53 -5.38 -13.21
N ASP A 16 11.63 -6.37 -13.23
CA ASP A 16 10.63 -6.62 -12.18
C ASP A 16 11.23 -6.60 -10.76
N PHE A 17 12.52 -6.98 -10.64
CA PHE A 17 13.28 -6.92 -9.39
C PHE A 17 13.45 -5.48 -8.85
N ASN A 18 13.70 -4.52 -9.73
CA ASN A 18 13.82 -3.11 -9.36
C ASN A 18 12.46 -2.56 -8.94
N GLU A 19 11.37 -3.00 -9.57
CA GLU A 19 10.03 -2.53 -9.21
C GLU A 19 9.59 -3.05 -7.84
N ALA A 20 9.82 -4.33 -7.52
CA ALA A 20 9.52 -4.87 -6.20
C ALA A 20 10.27 -4.12 -5.08
N LYS A 21 11.56 -3.82 -5.30
CA LYS A 21 12.36 -3.04 -4.35
C LYS A 21 11.83 -1.60 -4.21
N ASN A 22 11.50 -0.96 -5.32
CA ASN A 22 10.94 0.39 -5.32
C ASN A 22 9.59 0.44 -4.58
N GLN A 23 8.73 -0.55 -4.79
CA GLN A 23 7.44 -0.66 -4.11
C GLN A 23 7.60 -0.83 -2.59
N ILE A 24 8.55 -1.67 -2.14
CA ILE A 24 8.88 -1.78 -0.71
C ILE A 24 9.33 -0.44 -0.13
N MET A 25 10.19 0.30 -0.85
CA MET A 25 10.61 1.65 -0.43
C MET A 25 9.44 2.64 -0.38
N ARG A 26 8.55 2.64 -1.39
CA ARG A 26 7.34 3.48 -1.41
C ARG A 26 6.42 3.17 -0.24
N LEU A 27 6.16 1.88 0.02
CA LEU A 27 5.38 1.43 1.17
C LEU A 27 6.00 1.92 2.49
N GLY A 28 7.33 1.78 2.66
CA GLY A 28 8.05 2.29 3.83
C GLY A 28 7.82 3.79 4.04
N ASN A 29 7.90 4.60 2.98
CA ASN A 29 7.64 6.03 3.03
C ASN A 29 6.19 6.35 3.41
N LEU A 30 5.22 5.65 2.83
CA LEU A 30 3.80 5.81 3.14
C LEU A 30 3.53 5.50 4.63
N TRP A 31 4.14 4.45 5.18
CA TRP A 31 3.98 4.13 6.60
C TRP A 31 4.55 5.19 7.53
N ASN A 32 5.69 5.78 7.18
CA ASN A 32 6.25 6.89 7.94
C ASN A 32 5.33 8.11 7.91
N GLN A 33 4.79 8.46 6.73
CA GLN A 33 3.81 9.55 6.59
C GLN A 33 2.55 9.27 7.42
N PHE A 34 2.04 8.04 7.38
CA PHE A 34 0.88 7.64 8.17
C PHE A 34 1.13 7.85 9.66
N SER A 35 2.28 7.40 10.17
CA SER A 35 2.68 7.59 11.57
C SER A 35 2.69 9.07 11.96
N SER A 36 3.29 9.94 11.13
CA SER A 36 3.30 11.39 11.35
C SER A 36 1.89 12.00 11.35
N SER A 37 1.02 11.59 10.42
CA SER A 37 -0.37 12.05 10.36
C SER A 37 -1.19 11.58 11.57
N MET A 38 -0.94 10.37 12.07
CA MET A 38 -1.57 9.86 13.29
C MET A 38 -1.13 10.62 14.55
N ILE A 39 0.15 11.01 14.65
CA ILE A 39 0.68 11.79 15.78
C ILE A 39 0.11 13.22 15.79
N SER A 40 0.00 13.84 14.61
CA SER A 40 -0.52 15.20 14.47
C SER A 40 -2.05 15.30 14.54
N GLY A 41 -2.77 14.17 14.57
CA GLY A 41 -4.23 14.15 14.54
C GLY A 41 -4.83 14.51 13.17
N ASN A 42 -4.02 14.57 12.11
CA ASN A 42 -4.50 14.86 10.77
C ASN A 42 -5.06 13.60 10.11
N PHE A 43 -6.35 13.33 10.30
CA PHE A 43 -6.97 12.09 9.82
C PHE A 43 -7.55 12.17 8.40
N MET A 44 -8.20 13.29 8.04
CA MET A 44 -9.11 13.36 6.88
C MET A 44 -8.70 14.33 5.77
N GLY A 45 -7.62 15.11 5.92
CA GLY A 45 -7.18 16.03 4.88
C GLY A 45 -6.54 15.34 3.66
N ASP A 46 -6.18 16.13 2.64
CA ASP A 46 -5.58 15.65 1.36
C ASP A 46 -4.22 14.93 1.52
N LYS A 47 -3.62 15.04 2.70
CA LYS A 47 -2.43 14.29 3.14
C LYS A 47 -2.63 13.68 4.53
N GLY A 48 -3.89 13.49 4.91
CA GLY A 48 -4.30 12.92 6.18
C GLY A 48 -4.14 11.41 6.20
N ALA A 49 -4.24 10.84 7.39
CA ALA A 49 -4.06 9.41 7.63
C ALA A 49 -4.93 8.52 6.71
N ASN A 50 -6.18 8.92 6.41
CA ASN A 50 -7.03 8.14 5.51
C ASN A 50 -6.44 8.04 4.09
N TRP A 51 -6.06 9.19 3.52
CA TRP A 51 -5.53 9.27 2.16
C TRP A 51 -4.24 8.45 2.02
N ILE A 52 -3.38 8.52 3.04
CA ILE A 52 -2.13 7.75 3.05
C ILE A 52 -2.43 6.24 3.07
N LEU A 53 -3.40 5.79 3.87
CA LEU A 53 -3.80 4.38 3.89
C LEU A 53 -4.49 3.93 2.60
N ASP A 54 -5.20 4.83 1.90
CA ASP A 54 -5.75 4.53 0.57
C ASP A 54 -4.62 4.32 -0.46
N ASN A 55 -3.53 5.10 -0.38
CA ASN A 55 -2.36 4.87 -1.24
C ASN A 55 -1.61 3.58 -0.89
N VAL A 56 -1.49 3.25 0.40
CA VAL A 56 -0.93 1.96 0.81
C VAL A 56 -1.74 0.83 0.21
N PHE A 57 -3.06 0.90 0.30
CA PHE A 57 -3.93 -0.10 -0.31
C PHE A 57 -3.73 -0.16 -1.83
N GLY A 58 -3.67 1.00 -2.50
CA GLY A 58 -3.34 1.12 -3.92
C GLY A 58 -2.07 0.34 -4.28
N GLU A 59 -0.94 0.67 -3.66
CA GLU A 59 0.36 -0.01 -3.89
C GLU A 59 0.31 -1.51 -3.62
N LEU A 60 -0.49 -1.98 -2.67
CA LEU A 60 -0.64 -3.41 -2.37
C LEU A 60 -1.58 -4.12 -3.36
N SER A 61 -2.57 -3.41 -3.88
CA SER A 61 -3.57 -3.93 -4.82
C SER A 61 -3.11 -3.96 -6.28
N THR A 62 -2.14 -3.13 -6.68
CA THR A 62 -1.63 -3.08 -8.07
C THR A 62 -0.92 -4.36 -8.52
N ASP A 63 -0.41 -5.18 -7.58
CA ASP A 63 0.16 -6.48 -7.89
C ASP A 63 -0.90 -7.56 -8.10
N ALA A 64 -2.09 -7.40 -7.49
CA ALA A 64 -3.20 -8.35 -7.62
C ALA A 64 -3.89 -8.24 -8.98
N GLU A 65 -3.87 -7.07 -9.63
CA GLU A 65 -4.50 -6.87 -10.95
C GLU A 65 -3.65 -7.37 -12.13
N LYS A 66 -2.34 -7.54 -11.95
CA LYS A 66 -1.46 -8.09 -13.01
C LYS A 66 -1.48 -9.62 -13.10
N GLN A 67 -2.05 -10.31 -12.12
CA GLN A 67 -2.30 -11.76 -12.17
C GLN A 67 -3.76 -12.02 -12.58
N ASP A 68 -4.10 -11.58 -13.78
CA ASP A 68 -5.41 -11.81 -14.38
C ASP A 68 -5.56 -13.30 -14.73
N LYS A 69 -6.08 -14.09 -13.77
CA LYS A 69 -6.93 -15.28 -14.00
C LYS A 69 -7.49 -15.93 -12.74
N GLU A 70 -6.95 -15.67 -11.55
CA GLU A 70 -7.51 -16.15 -10.29
C GLU A 70 -7.37 -15.05 -9.24
N LYS A 71 -8.35 -14.13 -9.16
CA LYS A 71 -8.48 -13.30 -7.95
C LYS A 71 -8.71 -14.27 -6.80
N ASP A 72 -7.67 -14.49 -6.01
CA ASP A 72 -7.69 -15.39 -4.87
C ASP A 72 -8.80 -14.89 -3.91
N ASP A 73 -9.58 -15.80 -3.29
CA ASP A 73 -10.67 -15.47 -2.34
C ASP A 73 -10.22 -14.49 -1.21
N LYS A 74 -8.91 -14.45 -0.96
CA LYS A 74 -8.28 -13.55 0.01
C LYS A 74 -8.31 -12.08 -0.43
N ASP A 75 -8.10 -11.77 -1.70
CA ASP A 75 -8.06 -10.40 -2.19
C ASP A 75 -9.45 -9.77 -2.16
N GLU A 76 -10.48 -10.52 -2.58
CA GLU A 76 -11.88 -10.10 -2.46
C GLU A 76 -12.28 -9.87 -0.99
N LYS A 77 -11.76 -10.69 -0.08
CA LYS A 77 -11.97 -10.54 1.36
C LYS A 77 -11.32 -9.26 1.91
N TYR A 78 -10.14 -8.87 1.44
CA TYR A 78 -9.49 -7.63 1.86
C TYR A 78 -10.22 -6.40 1.29
N GLU A 79 -10.57 -6.43 0.01
CA GLU A 79 -11.31 -5.33 -0.63
C GLU A 79 -12.65 -5.08 0.07
N THR A 80 -13.41 -6.14 0.35
CA THR A 80 -14.68 -6.05 1.09
C THR A 80 -14.50 -5.46 2.49
N LYS A 81 -13.43 -5.83 3.20
CA LYS A 81 -13.13 -5.26 4.53
C LYS A 81 -12.77 -3.78 4.44
N ILE A 82 -11.95 -3.38 3.47
CA ILE A 82 -11.58 -1.99 3.26
C ILE A 82 -12.81 -1.14 2.92
N LYS A 83 -13.70 -1.62 2.05
CA LYS A 83 -14.99 -0.94 1.75
C LYS A 83 -15.82 -0.72 3.01
N LYS A 84 -15.95 -1.73 3.88
CA LYS A 84 -16.67 -1.59 5.16
C LYS A 84 -16.03 -0.57 6.08
N ILE A 85 -14.70 -0.55 6.16
CA ILE A 85 -13.95 0.42 6.97
C ILE A 85 -14.14 1.84 6.44
N ASN A 86 -14.08 2.05 5.12
CA ASN A 86 -14.34 3.35 4.52
C ASN A 86 -15.75 3.87 4.84
N GLY A 87 -16.75 2.96 4.89
CA GLY A 87 -18.09 3.29 5.40
C GLY A 87 -18.10 3.75 6.86
N LEU A 88 -17.30 3.11 7.73
CA LEU A 88 -17.16 3.53 9.14
C LEU A 88 -16.44 4.88 9.27
N ILE A 89 -15.43 5.14 8.45
CA ILE A 89 -14.73 6.43 8.38
C ILE A 89 -15.71 7.53 8.01
N ALA A 90 -16.48 7.35 6.95
CA ALA A 90 -17.51 8.31 6.53
C ALA A 90 -18.55 8.56 7.64
N LYS A 91 -19.01 7.49 8.32
CA LYS A 91 -19.98 7.57 9.42
C LYS A 91 -19.46 8.32 10.65
N HIS A 92 -18.16 8.30 10.88
CA HIS A 92 -17.54 8.84 12.10
C HIS A 92 -16.58 10.01 11.84
N LYS A 93 -16.63 10.62 10.66
CA LYS A 93 -15.69 11.68 10.21
C LYS A 93 -15.49 12.84 11.19
N ASP A 94 -16.50 13.15 12.00
CA ASP A 94 -16.49 14.25 12.97
C ASP A 94 -16.14 13.79 14.41
N ASN A 95 -15.66 12.55 14.58
CA ASN A 95 -15.30 11.99 15.89
C ASN A 95 -13.87 11.45 15.87
N ASP A 96 -12.93 12.29 16.26
CA ASP A 96 -11.48 12.00 16.23
C ASP A 96 -11.10 10.73 16.99
N LYS A 97 -11.69 10.48 18.16
CA LYS A 97 -11.39 9.26 18.95
C LYS A 97 -11.81 7.99 18.20
N LYS A 98 -12.98 8.01 17.56
CA LYS A 98 -13.45 6.89 16.73
C LYS A 98 -12.61 6.77 15.46
N ILE A 99 -12.32 7.87 14.80
CA ILE A 99 -11.49 7.88 13.57
C ILE A 99 -10.10 7.33 13.86
N TYR A 100 -9.44 7.77 14.92
CA TYR A 100 -8.16 7.22 15.36
C TYR A 100 -8.21 5.68 15.47
N SER A 101 -9.24 5.17 16.15
CA SER A 101 -9.43 3.73 16.35
C SER A 101 -9.67 2.99 15.03
N ILE A 102 -10.46 3.59 14.12
CA ILE A 102 -10.74 3.03 12.79
C ILE A 102 -9.48 3.03 11.92
N MET A 103 -8.69 4.11 11.92
CA MET A 103 -7.42 4.19 11.18
C MET A 103 -6.43 3.13 11.65
N ARG A 104 -6.30 2.93 12.97
CA ARG A 104 -5.48 1.85 13.54
C ARG A 104 -5.96 0.46 13.12
N PHE A 105 -7.27 0.28 12.99
CA PHE A 105 -7.82 -0.98 12.51
C PHE A 105 -7.54 -1.20 11.01
N LYS A 106 -7.68 -0.14 10.20
CA LYS A 106 -7.34 -0.15 8.76
C LYS A 106 -5.85 -0.47 8.54
N GLU A 107 -4.96 0.18 9.29
CA GLU A 107 -3.52 -0.10 9.31
C GLU A 107 -3.24 -1.58 9.55
N LYS A 108 -3.83 -2.19 10.60
CA LYS A 108 -3.61 -3.61 10.93
C LYS A 108 -4.01 -4.55 9.78
N ILE A 109 -5.06 -4.22 9.05
CA ILE A 109 -5.53 -5.02 7.92
C ILE A 109 -4.57 -4.89 6.74
N LEU A 110 -4.12 -3.67 6.44
CA LEU A 110 -3.20 -3.40 5.35
C LEU A 110 -1.80 -3.98 5.62
N ARG A 111 -1.36 -4.01 6.89
CA ARG A 111 -0.13 -4.72 7.29
C ARG A 111 -0.21 -6.21 6.99
N ARG A 112 -1.33 -6.86 7.33
CA ARG A 112 -1.54 -8.28 7.01
C ARG A 112 -1.53 -8.53 5.50
N LEU A 113 -2.18 -7.66 4.73
CA LEU A 113 -2.15 -7.74 3.27
C LEU A 113 -0.71 -7.60 2.74
N GLN A 114 0.07 -6.66 3.26
CA GLN A 114 1.49 -6.50 2.90
C GLN A 114 2.32 -7.74 3.25
N ASP A 115 2.10 -8.33 4.42
CA ASP A 115 2.80 -9.55 4.86
C ASP A 115 2.41 -10.75 3.98
N ASP A 116 1.12 -10.92 3.69
CA ASP A 116 0.59 -11.96 2.80
C ASP A 116 1.17 -11.85 1.39
N ALA A 117 1.40 -10.61 0.91
CA ALA A 117 2.05 -10.32 -0.36
C ALA A 117 3.60 -10.47 -0.33
N GLY A 118 4.19 -10.87 0.80
CA GLY A 118 5.65 -11.04 0.94
C GLY A 118 6.44 -9.73 0.95
N LYS A 119 5.75 -8.58 1.05
CA LYS A 119 6.33 -7.23 1.08
C LYS A 119 6.50 -6.70 2.50
N GLY A 120 6.13 -7.51 3.49
CA GLY A 120 6.39 -7.22 4.90
C GLY A 120 7.89 -7.15 5.17
N ALA A 121 8.30 -6.25 6.05
CA ALA A 121 9.65 -6.33 6.58
C ALA A 121 9.74 -7.66 7.37
N ARG A 122 10.41 -8.67 6.83
CA ARG A 122 10.97 -9.73 7.67
C ARG A 122 11.95 -9.00 8.58
N TYR A 123 11.58 -8.81 9.83
CA TYR A 123 12.57 -8.53 10.87
C TYR A 123 13.46 -9.78 10.92
N SER A 124 14.53 -9.79 10.14
CA SER A 124 15.66 -10.67 10.44
C SER A 124 16.24 -10.09 11.74
N TYR A 125 16.08 -10.82 12.84
CA TYR A 125 16.91 -10.57 14.01
C TYR A 125 18.35 -10.58 13.51
N ALA A 126 19.08 -9.49 13.74
CA ALA A 126 20.46 -9.30 13.27
C ALA A 126 21.49 -10.20 13.99
N ASP A 127 21.04 -11.34 14.53
CA ASP A 127 21.81 -12.25 15.37
C ASP A 127 22.21 -13.56 14.68
N ASP A 128 21.86 -13.78 13.40
CA ASP A 128 22.25 -14.99 12.64
C ASP A 128 23.52 -14.79 11.78
N ASP A 129 24.24 -13.67 11.92
CA ASP A 129 25.51 -13.38 11.23
C ASP A 129 26.74 -13.49 12.19
N MET A 130 26.60 -14.20 13.31
CA MET A 130 27.70 -14.54 14.23
C MET A 130 27.73 -16.03 14.60
N MET A 131 27.74 -16.92 13.59
CA MET A 131 28.16 -18.31 13.73
C MET A 131 29.09 -18.72 12.59
#